data_AF-A0A916HH50-F1
#
_entry.id   AF-A0A916HH50-F1
#
_cell.length_a   1.000
_cell.length_b   1.000
_cell.length_c   1.000
_cell.angle_alpha   90.00
_cell.angle_beta   90.00
_cell.angle_gamma   90.00
#
_symmetry.space_group_name_H-M   'P 1'
#
loop_
_entity.id
_entity.type
_entity.pdbx_description
1 polymer ?
#
loop_
_entity_poly.entity_id
_entity_poly.type
_entity_poly.pdbx_seq_one_letter_code
_entity_poly.pdbx_strand_id
1 'polypeptide(L)'
;CKYYFEVADVEGLKQTYNVYESESRRALEAGLVIPAYDYVLKCSHLFNVLDARGAIGVTERASYFRRMRDMTRRVAKVYAEQREQMAYPLQRLDAAWGVTAPVVASIQVRATHESPLQETLSDFLFEIGVEELPADDVNAAEAQLRAAAEKLFADLRLNHDGITVYATPRRLVVTAKDVAPRQPDREQVLRGPSADKAYDAEGKPTKAAEGFARSKGLSADALRVEDMEGGRYVVATVHETGRQAADVLVEALPGLVAGIRFGKSMRWNASGFGFSRPIRWFLALLGDSVIPFSLAGIDSGSITRGLRPYGSPDHIIEGSAAYFEALEKQGIILDRDQRRAEVERQVNELAQAVGGRILYDPALVDEVTNLIERPTALRGRFEEEYLRLPREVLVTVMKKHQRYFAVEDMDGKLMPFFIAVRNGDAEHLDLVIHGNEQVLKARFSDANYFFGQDRQKRLEDFLPRLGTLTFQEKLGSMLDKNERVARLVEPLGKLLGMDAT
;
A
#
# COMPACT_ATOMS: atom_id res chain seq x y z
N CYS A 1 -22.33 -11.81 -25.26
CA CYS A 1 -22.78 -10.53 -24.64
C CYS A 1 -24.30 -10.31 -24.71
N LYS A 2 -24.99 -10.54 -25.84
CA LYS A 2 -26.43 -10.25 -26.02
C LYS A 2 -27.34 -10.74 -24.87
N TYR A 3 -27.13 -11.95 -24.35
CA TYR A 3 -27.94 -12.47 -23.25
C TYR A 3 -27.94 -11.56 -22.01
N TYR A 4 -26.76 -11.18 -21.54
CA TYR A 4 -26.58 -10.41 -20.31
C TYR A 4 -27.06 -8.97 -20.39
N PHE A 5 -27.12 -8.38 -21.58
CA PHE A 5 -27.51 -6.98 -21.74
C PHE A 5 -28.95 -6.81 -22.21
N GLU A 6 -29.49 -7.74 -22.99
CA GLU A 6 -30.75 -7.55 -23.71
C GLU A 6 -31.79 -8.63 -23.40
N VAL A 7 -31.40 -9.91 -23.32
CA VAL A 7 -32.34 -11.04 -23.36
C VAL A 7 -32.70 -11.56 -21.97
N ALA A 8 -31.78 -11.48 -21.00
CA ALA A 8 -31.99 -12.10 -19.70
C ALA A 8 -33.26 -11.56 -19.01
N ASP A 9 -34.09 -12.50 -18.56
CA ASP A 9 -35.36 -12.22 -17.88
C ASP A 9 -35.10 -11.72 -16.46
N VAL A 10 -35.32 -10.43 -16.26
CA VAL A 10 -35.06 -9.75 -14.98
C VAL A 10 -35.93 -10.31 -13.85
N GLU A 11 -37.21 -10.57 -14.11
CA GLU A 11 -38.13 -11.03 -13.06
C GLU A 11 -37.81 -12.49 -12.67
N GLY A 12 -37.62 -13.36 -13.67
CA GLY A 12 -37.22 -14.75 -13.44
C GLY A 12 -35.89 -14.86 -12.71
N LEU A 13 -34.91 -14.02 -13.01
CA LEU A 13 -33.62 -14.01 -12.31
C LEU A 13 -33.75 -13.49 -10.86
N LYS A 14 -34.59 -12.48 -10.61
CA LYS A 14 -34.88 -12.02 -9.23
C LYS A 14 -35.55 -13.13 -8.41
N GLN A 15 -36.50 -13.85 -9.00
CA GLN A 15 -37.14 -15.00 -8.35
C GLN A 15 -36.15 -16.13 -8.07
N THR A 16 -35.33 -16.48 -9.07
CA THR A 16 -34.30 -17.53 -8.94
C THR A 16 -33.28 -17.18 -7.87
N TYR A 17 -32.88 -15.91 -7.77
CA TYR A 17 -32.01 -15.43 -6.70
C TYR A 17 -32.61 -15.74 -5.32
N ASN A 18 -33.89 -15.43 -5.10
CA ASN A 18 -34.56 -15.69 -3.82
C ASN A 18 -34.65 -17.19 -3.52
N VAL A 19 -34.86 -18.03 -4.54
CA VAL A 19 -34.84 -19.48 -4.40
C VAL A 19 -33.46 -19.97 -3.97
N TYR A 20 -32.39 -19.54 -4.64
CA TYR A 20 -31.03 -19.93 -4.30
C TYR A 20 -30.59 -19.43 -2.92
N GLU A 21 -31.00 -18.22 -2.52
CA GLU A 21 -30.77 -17.74 -1.15
C GLU A 21 -31.44 -18.64 -0.11
N SER A 22 -32.70 -19.03 -0.35
CA SER A 22 -33.40 -19.95 0.53
C SER A 22 -32.79 -21.36 0.55
N GLU A 23 -32.29 -21.84 -0.59
CA GLU A 23 -31.58 -23.11 -0.69
C GLU A 23 -30.25 -23.11 0.06
N SER A 24 -29.47 -22.02 -0.04
CA SER A 24 -28.24 -21.86 0.75
C SER A 24 -28.52 -21.96 2.25
N ARG A 25 -29.62 -21.35 2.71
CA ARG A 25 -30.07 -21.46 4.10
C ARG A 25 -30.47 -22.89 4.46
N ARG A 26 -31.27 -23.58 3.64
CA ARG A 26 -31.67 -24.98 3.88
C ARG A 26 -30.45 -25.91 3.95
N ALA A 27 -29.48 -25.73 3.05
CA ALA A 27 -28.24 -26.48 3.06
C ALA A 27 -27.43 -26.23 4.34
N LEU A 28 -27.33 -24.98 4.81
CA LEU A 28 -26.66 -24.67 6.08
C LEU A 28 -27.37 -25.27 7.30
N GLU A 29 -28.70 -25.21 7.34
CA GLU A 29 -29.50 -25.81 8.42
C GLU A 29 -29.31 -27.34 8.49
N ALA A 30 -29.04 -27.98 7.35
CA ALA A 30 -28.67 -29.40 7.26
C ALA A 30 -27.17 -29.68 7.51
N GLY A 31 -26.36 -28.67 7.84
CA GLY A 31 -24.90 -28.82 8.03
C GLY A 31 -24.11 -29.04 6.74
N LEU A 32 -24.70 -28.79 5.57
CA LEU A 32 -24.08 -29.02 4.26
C LEU A 32 -23.41 -27.74 3.75
N VAL A 33 -22.18 -27.49 4.21
CA VAL A 33 -21.46 -26.24 3.95
C VAL A 33 -21.08 -26.05 2.48
N ILE A 34 -20.62 -27.09 1.79
CA ILE A 34 -20.21 -27.00 0.37
C ILE A 34 -21.42 -26.67 -0.52
N PRO A 35 -22.55 -27.40 -0.46
CA PRO A 35 -23.75 -27.03 -1.21
C PRO A 35 -24.26 -25.63 -0.87
N ALA A 36 -24.19 -25.22 0.40
CA ALA A 36 -24.59 -23.87 0.79
C ALA A 36 -23.74 -22.78 0.14
N TYR A 37 -22.43 -23.02 0.00
CA TYR A 37 -21.51 -22.09 -0.66
C TYR A 37 -21.74 -22.05 -2.18
N ASP A 38 -22.04 -23.18 -2.82
CA ASP A 38 -22.40 -23.18 -4.25
C ASP A 38 -23.59 -22.27 -4.54
N TYR A 39 -24.60 -22.24 -3.66
CA TYR A 39 -25.72 -21.32 -3.80
C TYR A 39 -25.31 -19.84 -3.59
N VAL A 40 -24.30 -19.55 -2.76
CA VAL A 40 -23.72 -18.19 -2.67
C VAL A 40 -23.11 -17.78 -4.02
N LEU A 41 -22.34 -18.68 -4.65
CA LEU A 41 -21.73 -18.43 -5.96
C LEU A 41 -22.79 -18.21 -7.05
N LYS A 42 -23.84 -19.02 -7.04
CA LYS A 42 -24.99 -18.86 -7.96
C LYS A 42 -25.69 -17.51 -7.76
N CYS A 43 -25.95 -17.10 -6.51
CA CYS A 43 -26.50 -15.78 -6.22
C CYS A 43 -25.59 -14.64 -6.70
N SER A 44 -24.27 -14.77 -6.51
CA SER A 44 -23.29 -13.80 -7.00
C SER A 44 -23.31 -13.67 -8.51
N HIS A 45 -23.39 -14.80 -9.23
CA HIS A 45 -23.53 -14.78 -10.68
C HIS A 45 -24.84 -14.11 -11.12
N LEU A 46 -25.97 -14.49 -10.54
CA LEU A 46 -27.27 -13.88 -10.87
C LEU A 46 -27.29 -12.38 -10.62
N PHE A 47 -26.68 -11.91 -9.53
CA PHE A 47 -26.50 -10.50 -9.26
C PHE A 47 -25.73 -9.80 -10.39
N ASN A 48 -24.61 -10.37 -10.85
CA ASN A 48 -23.83 -9.79 -11.95
C ASN A 48 -24.64 -9.71 -13.25
N VAL A 49 -25.48 -10.71 -13.53
CA VAL A 49 -26.38 -10.68 -14.69
C VAL A 49 -27.44 -9.57 -14.55
N LEU A 50 -28.05 -9.44 -13.37
CA LEU A 50 -29.04 -8.38 -13.09
C LEU A 50 -28.43 -6.98 -13.17
N ASP A 51 -27.20 -6.81 -12.68
CA ASP A 51 -26.46 -5.54 -12.74
C ASP A 51 -26.09 -5.19 -14.19
N ALA A 52 -25.62 -6.16 -14.97
CA ALA A 52 -25.35 -5.99 -16.40
C ALA A 52 -26.61 -5.64 -17.22
N ARG A 53 -27.79 -6.16 -16.83
CA ARG A 53 -29.08 -5.79 -17.43
C ARG A 53 -29.53 -4.36 -17.10
N GLY A 54 -28.83 -3.66 -16.20
CA GLY A 54 -29.23 -2.34 -15.71
C GLY A 54 -30.49 -2.37 -14.84
N ALA A 55 -30.83 -3.53 -14.29
CA ALA A 55 -32.06 -3.77 -13.54
C ALA A 55 -31.93 -3.54 -12.02
N ILE A 56 -30.75 -3.10 -11.58
CA ILE A 56 -30.40 -2.90 -10.17
C ILE A 56 -30.08 -1.42 -9.94
N GLY A 57 -30.91 -0.74 -9.15
CA GLY A 57 -30.65 0.62 -8.69
C GLY A 57 -29.52 0.70 -7.65
N VAL A 58 -29.00 1.91 -7.37
CA VAL A 58 -27.91 2.12 -6.39
C VAL A 58 -28.28 1.61 -4.99
N THR A 59 -29.51 1.81 -4.55
CA THR A 59 -30.04 1.35 -3.26
C THR A 59 -30.25 -0.17 -3.23
N GLU A 60 -30.77 -0.74 -4.31
CA GLU A 60 -30.93 -2.20 -4.46
C GLU A 60 -29.58 -2.91 -4.47
N ARG A 61 -28.56 -2.34 -5.13
CA ARG A 61 -27.20 -2.88 -5.18
C ARG A 61 -26.62 -3.09 -3.78
N ALA A 62 -26.80 -2.11 -2.89
CA ALA A 62 -26.36 -2.21 -1.51
C ALA A 62 -27.10 -3.34 -0.75
N SER A 63 -28.39 -3.56 -1.04
CA SER A 63 -29.18 -4.64 -0.46
C SER A 63 -28.68 -6.03 -0.89
N TYR A 64 -28.45 -6.23 -2.20
CA TYR A 64 -27.88 -7.48 -2.71
C TYR A 64 -26.51 -7.79 -2.11
N PHE A 65 -25.62 -6.80 -2.00
CA PHE A 65 -24.32 -7.00 -1.35
C PHE A 65 -24.46 -7.37 0.13
N ARG A 66 -25.40 -6.77 0.86
CA ARG A 66 -25.65 -7.13 2.26
C ARG A 66 -26.11 -8.59 2.39
N ARG A 67 -27.06 -9.01 1.55
CA ARG A 67 -27.58 -10.39 1.51
C ARG A 67 -26.49 -11.40 1.21
N MET A 68 -25.73 -11.21 0.13
CA MET A 68 -24.62 -12.11 -0.23
C MET A 68 -23.54 -12.15 0.86
N ARG A 69 -23.23 -11.02 1.49
CA ARG A 69 -22.27 -10.95 2.60
C ARG A 69 -22.77 -11.74 3.80
N ASP A 70 -24.04 -11.64 4.15
CA ASP A 70 -24.62 -12.40 5.26
C ASP A 70 -24.65 -13.91 4.95
N MET A 71 -25.00 -14.32 3.74
CA MET A 71 -24.91 -15.72 3.32
C MET A 71 -23.47 -16.24 3.46
N THR A 72 -22.49 -15.52 2.89
CA THR A 72 -21.07 -15.87 2.93
C THR A 72 -20.55 -15.95 4.37
N ARG A 73 -20.92 -14.99 5.22
CA ARG A 73 -20.52 -14.98 6.64
C ARG A 73 -21.06 -16.19 7.40
N ARG A 74 -22.32 -16.58 7.16
CA ARG A 74 -22.92 -17.76 7.79
C ARG A 74 -22.22 -19.04 7.35
N VAL A 75 -21.98 -19.19 6.04
CA VAL A 75 -21.21 -20.32 5.49
C VAL A 75 -19.82 -20.39 6.13
N ALA A 76 -19.09 -19.28 6.18
CA ALA A 76 -17.75 -19.22 6.76
C ALA A 76 -17.74 -19.59 8.25
N LYS A 77 -18.74 -19.16 9.01
CA LYS A 77 -18.88 -19.50 10.43
C LYS A 77 -19.08 -21.00 10.63
N VAL A 78 -20.06 -21.59 9.95
CA VAL A 78 -20.35 -23.04 10.07
C VAL A 78 -19.17 -23.88 9.55
N TYR A 79 -18.51 -23.42 8.48
CA TYR A 79 -17.29 -24.07 8.00
C TYR A 79 -16.19 -24.09 9.07
N ALA A 80 -15.93 -22.94 9.71
CA ALA A 80 -14.93 -22.85 10.77
C ALA A 80 -15.26 -23.78 11.95
N GLU A 81 -16.52 -23.79 12.40
CA GLU A 81 -17.02 -24.67 13.47
C GLU A 81 -16.87 -26.15 13.10
N GLN A 82 -17.22 -26.55 11.87
CA GLN A 82 -17.02 -27.94 11.40
C GLN A 82 -15.54 -28.32 11.34
N ARG A 83 -14.68 -27.41 10.87
CA ARG A 83 -13.24 -27.67 10.83
C ARG A 83 -12.66 -27.82 12.22
N GLU A 84 -13.09 -27.00 13.17
CA GLU A 84 -12.71 -27.11 14.58
C GLU A 84 -13.14 -28.44 15.19
N GLN A 85 -14.39 -28.87 14.97
CA GLN A 85 -14.90 -30.18 15.43
C GLN A 85 -14.13 -31.35 14.82
N MET A 86 -13.72 -31.23 13.55
CA MET A 86 -12.86 -32.20 12.89
C MET A 86 -11.37 -32.07 13.29
N ALA A 87 -11.06 -31.17 14.22
CA ALA A 87 -9.71 -30.84 14.67
C ALA A 87 -8.74 -30.52 13.51
N TYR A 88 -9.23 -29.71 12.58
CA TYR A 88 -8.53 -29.19 11.42
C TYR A 88 -7.83 -30.28 10.60
N PRO A 89 -8.59 -31.18 9.94
CA PRO A 89 -8.04 -32.36 9.28
C PRO A 89 -7.03 -32.02 8.17
N LEU A 90 -7.13 -30.83 7.56
CA LEU A 90 -6.17 -30.34 6.57
C LEU A 90 -4.82 -29.95 7.20
N GLN A 91 -4.80 -29.38 8.42
CA GLN A 91 -3.53 -29.13 9.13
C GLN A 91 -2.82 -30.43 9.52
N ARG A 92 -3.58 -31.53 9.67
CA ARG A 92 -3.02 -32.88 9.88
C ARG A 92 -2.51 -33.52 8.59
N LEU A 93 -2.99 -33.06 7.43
CA LEU A 93 -2.58 -33.54 6.11
C LEU A 93 -1.34 -32.81 5.57
N ASP A 94 -0.92 -31.68 6.17
CA ASP A 94 0.35 -31.02 5.84
C ASP A 94 1.53 -32.01 5.91
N ALA A 95 1.53 -32.89 6.92
CA ALA A 95 2.52 -33.96 7.07
C ALA A 95 2.42 -35.07 6.00
N ALA A 96 1.22 -35.35 5.48
CA ALA A 96 0.95 -36.43 4.52
C ALA A 96 1.09 -36.00 3.06
N TRP A 97 0.84 -34.73 2.75
CA TRP A 97 0.95 -34.16 1.41
C TRP A 97 2.38 -33.76 1.03
N GLY A 98 3.34 -33.96 1.93
CA GLY A 98 4.72 -33.51 1.70
C GLY A 98 4.80 -31.99 1.51
N VAL A 99 3.74 -31.25 1.86
CA VAL A 99 3.75 -29.80 1.98
C VAL A 99 4.54 -29.53 3.24
N THR A 100 5.86 -29.63 3.11
CA THR A 100 6.71 -28.76 3.89
C THR A 100 6.24 -27.36 3.51
N ALA A 101 5.45 -26.74 4.40
CA ALA A 101 5.50 -25.28 4.49
C ALA A 101 6.98 -24.94 4.36
N PRO A 102 7.39 -24.03 3.44
CA PRO A 102 8.79 -23.75 3.24
C PRO A 102 9.36 -23.62 4.63
N VAL A 103 10.25 -24.56 4.96
CA VAL A 103 10.98 -24.48 6.20
C VAL A 103 11.69 -23.18 5.96
N VAL A 104 11.15 -22.10 6.54
CA VAL A 104 12.00 -20.99 6.94
C VAL A 104 12.99 -21.75 7.74
N ALA A 105 14.15 -22.01 7.11
CA ALA A 105 15.25 -22.59 7.83
C ALA A 105 15.30 -21.67 9.03
N SER A 106 14.95 -22.21 10.20
CA SER A 106 15.50 -21.72 11.43
C SER A 106 16.98 -22.05 11.29
N ILE A 107 17.64 -21.30 10.39
CA ILE A 107 19.00 -20.90 10.56
C ILE A 107 18.91 -20.35 11.95
N GLN A 108 19.53 -21.07 12.87
CA GLN A 108 19.96 -20.52 14.12
C GLN A 108 20.84 -19.33 13.73
N VAL A 109 20.19 -18.19 13.43
CA VAL A 109 20.78 -16.89 13.69
C VAL A 109 21.17 -17.05 15.14
N ARG A 110 22.47 -17.06 15.40
CA ARG A 110 22.96 -16.95 16.76
C ARG A 110 22.33 -15.67 17.28
N ALA A 111 21.20 -15.79 17.96
CA ALA A 111 20.72 -14.82 18.91
C ALA A 111 21.69 -14.94 20.09
N THR A 112 22.94 -14.55 19.88
CA THR A 112 23.69 -13.96 20.96
C THR A 112 22.93 -12.67 21.25
N HIS A 113 22.11 -12.71 22.29
CA HIS A 113 21.49 -11.51 22.88
C HIS A 113 22.54 -10.48 23.37
N GLU A 114 23.82 -10.78 23.20
CA GLU A 114 24.91 -9.84 23.24
C GLU A 114 25.19 -9.37 21.81
N SER A 115 24.65 -8.20 21.44
CA SER A 115 25.28 -7.42 20.37
C SER A 115 26.71 -7.18 20.82
N PRO A 116 27.74 -7.58 20.05
CA PRO A 116 29.11 -7.24 20.41
C PRO A 116 29.20 -5.73 20.60
N LEU A 117 29.91 -5.29 21.64
CA LEU A 117 30.15 -3.87 21.89
C LEU A 117 30.81 -3.28 20.64
N GLN A 118 30.02 -2.55 19.85
CA GLN A 118 30.53 -1.86 18.68
C GLN A 118 31.24 -0.62 19.21
N GLU A 119 32.54 -0.54 19.02
CA GLU A 119 33.34 0.59 19.54
C GLU A 119 33.67 1.64 18.47
N THR A 120 33.31 1.38 17.22
CA THR A 120 33.61 2.22 16.07
C THR A 120 32.36 2.66 15.32
N LEU A 121 32.49 3.69 14.49
CA LEU A 121 31.44 4.15 13.60
C LEU A 121 31.07 3.01 12.63
N SER A 122 29.78 2.88 12.32
CA SER A 122 29.30 1.83 11.42
C SER A 122 28.11 2.29 10.61
N ASP A 123 28.00 1.81 9.37
CA ASP A 123 26.87 2.12 8.49
C ASP A 123 25.62 1.35 8.94
N PHE A 124 24.53 2.08 9.13
CA PHE A 124 23.22 1.51 9.42
C PHE A 124 22.46 1.23 8.13
N LEU A 125 21.79 0.08 8.08
CA LEU A 125 20.92 -0.35 6.99
C LEU A 125 19.65 -0.95 7.58
N PHE A 126 18.50 -0.42 7.17
CA PHE A 126 17.20 -0.96 7.50
C PHE A 126 16.30 -1.05 6.28
N GLU A 127 15.83 -2.26 5.98
CA GLU A 127 14.90 -2.53 4.89
C GLU A 127 13.61 -3.15 5.43
N ILE A 128 12.49 -2.57 5.00
CA ILE A 128 11.14 -3.09 5.19
C ILE A 128 10.70 -3.72 3.87
N GLY A 129 10.65 -5.05 3.84
CA GLY A 129 10.21 -5.81 2.69
C GLY A 129 8.71 -6.09 2.69
N VAL A 130 8.03 -5.75 1.59
CA VAL A 130 6.57 -5.83 1.48
C VAL A 130 6.12 -6.56 0.21
N GLU A 131 4.85 -6.90 0.13
CA GLU A 131 4.19 -7.13 -1.16
C GLU A 131 3.97 -5.83 -1.93
N GLU A 132 3.58 -5.92 -3.21
CA GLU A 132 3.53 -4.79 -4.14
C GLU A 132 2.65 -3.63 -3.65
N LEU A 133 3.32 -2.57 -3.20
CA LEU A 133 2.73 -1.29 -2.82
C LEU A 133 2.10 -0.62 -4.04
N PRO A 134 0.94 0.04 -3.88
CA PRO A 134 0.46 1.00 -4.86
C PRO A 134 1.49 2.10 -5.13
N ALA A 135 1.57 2.58 -6.38
CA ALA A 135 2.55 3.59 -6.79
C ALA A 135 2.50 4.88 -5.93
N ASP A 136 1.29 5.31 -5.54
CA ASP A 136 1.08 6.47 -4.66
C ASP A 136 1.57 6.20 -3.23
N ASP A 137 1.40 4.97 -2.74
CA ASP A 137 1.84 4.58 -1.40
C ASP A 137 3.38 4.48 -1.32
N VAL A 138 4.07 4.16 -2.42
CA VAL A 138 5.55 4.21 -2.50
C VAL A 138 6.06 5.63 -2.22
N ASN A 139 5.53 6.63 -2.93
CA ASN A 139 5.90 8.03 -2.73
C ASN A 139 5.57 8.51 -1.30
N ALA A 140 4.37 8.17 -0.82
CA ALA A 140 3.92 8.56 0.52
C ALA A 140 4.78 7.93 1.62
N ALA A 141 5.19 6.66 1.45
CA ALA A 141 6.05 5.98 2.39
C ALA A 141 7.46 6.56 2.39
N GLU A 142 8.04 6.84 1.22
CA GLU A 142 9.39 7.41 1.12
C GLU A 142 9.49 8.75 1.85
N ALA A 143 8.54 9.66 1.60
CA ALA A 143 8.51 10.98 2.22
C ALA A 143 8.34 10.89 3.75
N GLN A 144 7.43 10.03 4.23
CA GLN A 144 7.22 9.81 5.66
C GLN A 144 8.46 9.19 6.32
N LEU A 145 9.07 8.21 5.68
CA LEU A 145 10.21 7.49 6.22
C LEU A 145 11.45 8.37 6.29
N ARG A 146 11.66 9.28 5.32
CA ARG A 146 12.72 10.29 5.35
C ARG A 146 12.60 11.19 6.59
N ALA A 147 11.44 11.81 6.78
CA ALA A 147 11.20 12.66 7.94
C ALA A 147 11.26 11.89 9.27
N ALA A 148 10.74 10.66 9.29
CA ALA A 148 10.71 9.84 10.50
C ALA A 148 12.11 9.31 10.86
N ALA A 149 12.95 8.97 9.88
CA ALA A 149 14.32 8.53 10.11
C ALA A 149 15.18 9.68 10.66
N GLU A 150 15.10 10.88 10.07
CA GLU A 150 15.80 12.07 10.59
C GLU A 150 15.42 12.34 12.06
N LYS A 151 14.11 12.33 12.35
CA LYS A 151 13.61 12.48 13.72
C LYS A 151 14.09 11.36 14.65
N LEU A 152 14.10 10.11 14.18
CA LEU A 152 14.55 8.96 14.94
C LEU A 152 16.01 9.13 15.41
N PHE A 153 16.93 9.39 14.50
CA PHE A 153 18.34 9.56 14.84
C PHE A 153 18.58 10.76 15.77
N ALA A 154 17.85 11.87 15.56
CA ALA A 154 17.89 13.04 16.43
C ALA A 154 17.38 12.73 17.85
N ASP A 155 16.21 12.09 17.98
CA ASP A 155 15.64 11.70 19.27
C ASP A 155 16.55 10.71 20.02
N LEU A 156 17.17 9.79 19.27
CA LEU A 156 18.13 8.83 19.80
C LEU A 156 19.51 9.46 20.06
N ARG A 157 19.76 10.72 19.67
CA ARG A 157 21.07 11.38 19.83
C ARG A 157 22.23 10.56 19.25
N LEU A 158 21.98 9.82 18.17
CA LEU A 158 23.01 9.07 17.48
C LEU A 158 23.55 9.93 16.35
N ASN A 159 24.82 10.35 16.46
CA ASN A 159 25.49 11.08 15.38
C ASN A 159 25.67 10.17 14.17
N HIS A 160 25.60 10.74 12.97
CA HIS A 160 25.74 10.04 11.69
C HIS A 160 26.17 11.03 10.60
N ASP A 161 26.72 10.53 9.49
CA ASP A 161 27.06 11.31 8.30
C ASP A 161 25.97 11.18 7.22
N GLY A 162 24.81 11.76 7.52
CA GLY A 162 23.66 11.79 6.61
C GLY A 162 22.82 10.50 6.60
N ILE A 163 21.57 10.68 6.14
CA ILE A 163 20.56 9.62 6.02
C ILE A 163 20.09 9.61 4.57
N THR A 164 19.99 8.43 3.99
CA THR A 164 19.38 8.23 2.67
C THR A 164 18.21 7.27 2.79
N VAL A 165 17.13 7.59 2.09
CA VAL A 165 15.93 6.76 2.03
C VAL A 165 15.64 6.42 0.58
N TYR A 166 15.31 5.16 0.34
CA TYR A 166 14.88 4.66 -0.95
C TYR A 166 13.54 3.95 -0.83
N ALA A 167 12.75 3.99 -1.90
CA ALA A 167 11.48 3.29 -1.97
C ALA A 167 11.25 2.66 -3.34
N THR A 168 10.75 1.44 -3.33
CA THR A 168 10.28 0.71 -4.51
C THR A 168 8.89 0.12 -4.20
N PRO A 169 8.22 -0.53 -5.16
CA PRO A 169 6.97 -1.25 -4.87
C PRO A 169 7.11 -2.32 -3.78
N ARG A 170 8.32 -2.82 -3.50
CA ARG A 170 8.53 -3.98 -2.61
C ARG A 170 9.49 -3.76 -1.46
N ARG A 171 10.20 -2.63 -1.44
CA ARG A 171 11.15 -2.31 -0.36
C ARG A 171 11.10 -0.83 -0.01
N LEU A 172 11.18 -0.55 1.29
CA LEU A 172 11.46 0.76 1.85
C LEU A 172 12.77 0.64 2.62
N VAL A 173 13.76 1.46 2.28
CA VAL A 173 15.13 1.31 2.78
C VAL A 173 15.58 2.61 3.42
N VAL A 174 16.16 2.53 4.61
CA VAL A 174 16.85 3.62 5.30
C VAL A 174 18.31 3.23 5.48
N THR A 175 19.21 4.10 5.09
CA THR A 175 20.64 3.96 5.39
C THR A 175 21.16 5.21 6.07
N ALA A 176 22.05 5.05 7.04
CA ALA A 176 22.78 6.17 7.64
C ALA A 176 24.26 5.81 7.71
N LYS A 177 25.13 6.74 7.30
CA LYS A 177 26.58 6.49 7.32
C LYS A 177 27.19 6.84 8.66
N ASP A 178 28.28 6.18 9.01
CA ASP A 178 29.11 6.52 10.17
C ASP A 178 28.28 6.75 11.45
N VAL A 179 27.34 5.84 11.73
CA VAL A 179 26.51 5.94 12.93
C VAL A 179 27.38 5.72 14.16
N ALA A 180 27.25 6.64 15.13
CA ALA A 180 27.94 6.56 16.41
C ALA A 180 27.63 5.23 17.11
N PRO A 181 28.64 4.55 17.68
CA PRO A 181 28.44 3.26 18.34
C PRO A 181 27.53 3.35 19.58
N ARG A 182 27.46 4.52 20.21
CA ARG A 182 26.66 4.77 21.41
C ARG A 182 26.18 6.21 21.44
N GLN A 183 25.12 6.46 22.21
CA GLN A 183 24.68 7.80 22.55
C GLN A 183 25.76 8.51 23.37
N PRO A 184 25.91 9.84 23.25
CA PRO A 184 26.75 10.59 24.17
C PRO A 184 26.16 10.56 25.57
N ASP A 185 27.03 10.53 26.58
CA ASP A 185 26.64 10.78 27.97
C ASP A 185 26.01 12.16 28.08
N ARG A 186 25.00 12.30 28.94
CA ARG A 186 24.34 13.58 29.18
C ARG A 186 24.28 13.89 30.66
N GLU A 187 24.67 15.11 30.99
CA GLU A 187 24.33 15.71 32.27
C GLU A 187 23.04 16.53 32.11
N GLN A 188 22.08 16.31 33.00
CA GLN A 188 20.85 17.09 33.06
C GLN A 188 20.72 17.73 34.45
N VAL A 189 20.63 19.05 34.48
CA VAL A 189 20.29 19.80 35.69
C VAL A 189 18.77 19.86 35.82
N LEU A 190 18.22 19.14 36.79
CA LEU A 190 16.80 19.08 37.07
C LEU A 190 16.45 19.99 38.24
N ARG A 191 15.52 20.91 38.01
CA ARG A 191 15.00 21.81 39.05
C ARG A 191 14.06 21.08 39.99
N GLY A 192 14.34 21.23 41.29
CA GLY A 192 13.56 20.73 42.40
C GLY A 192 12.80 21.83 43.14
N PRO A 193 12.41 21.60 44.40
CA PRO A 193 11.71 22.59 45.22
C PRO A 193 12.57 23.84 45.49
N SER A 194 11.93 24.95 45.85
CA SER A 194 12.63 26.19 46.24
C SER A 194 13.54 25.92 47.44
N ALA A 195 14.67 26.63 47.52
CA ALA A 195 15.66 26.45 48.58
C ALA A 195 15.02 26.52 49.98
N ASP A 196 14.10 27.47 50.19
CA ASP A 196 13.39 27.67 51.46
C ASP A 196 12.44 26.52 51.84
N LYS A 197 12.04 25.69 50.88
CA LYS A 197 11.24 24.47 51.11
C LYS A 197 12.10 23.22 51.20
N ALA A 198 13.33 23.29 50.70
CA ALA A 198 14.22 22.17 50.58
C ALA A 198 15.16 22.05 51.79
N TYR A 199 15.46 23.16 52.46
CA TYR A 199 16.25 23.18 53.71
C TYR A 199 15.47 23.84 54.84
N ASP A 200 15.59 23.32 56.05
CA ASP A 200 15.01 23.93 57.25
C ASP A 200 15.87 25.08 57.80
N ALA A 201 15.41 25.69 58.90
CA ALA A 201 16.10 26.83 59.52
C ALA A 201 17.47 26.47 60.09
N GLU A 202 17.72 25.18 60.36
CA GLU A 202 19.00 24.63 60.81
C GLU A 202 19.91 24.20 59.64
N GLY A 203 19.46 24.37 58.39
CA GLY A 203 20.21 24.03 57.18
C GLY A 203 20.19 22.54 56.83
N LYS A 204 19.31 21.73 57.44
CA LYS A 204 19.16 20.31 57.12
C LYS A 204 18.15 20.09 55.98
N PRO A 205 18.35 19.06 55.14
CA PRO A 205 17.41 18.72 54.08
C PRO A 205 16.03 18.37 54.65
N THR A 206 14.98 18.97 54.11
CA THR A 206 13.60 18.61 54.45
C THR A 206 13.17 17.33 53.73
N LYS A 207 12.04 16.74 54.13
CA LYS A 207 11.44 15.60 53.41
C LYS A 207 11.18 15.89 51.92
N ALA A 208 11.00 17.16 51.55
CA ALA A 208 10.83 17.55 50.14
C ALA A 208 12.14 17.42 49.35
N ALA A 209 13.27 17.84 49.93
CA ALA A 209 14.59 17.66 49.33
C ALA A 209 15.00 16.18 49.27
N GLU A 210 14.78 15.43 50.36
CA GLU A 210 15.08 14.00 50.41
C GLU A 210 14.24 13.21 49.41
N GLY A 211 12.95 13.51 49.31
CA GLY A 211 12.05 12.89 48.35
C GLY A 211 12.44 13.21 46.90
N PHE A 212 12.83 14.46 46.63
CA PHE A 212 13.32 14.87 45.32
C PHE A 212 14.62 14.16 44.95
N ALA A 213 15.64 14.15 45.83
CA ALA A 213 16.90 13.45 45.59
C ALA A 213 16.69 11.96 45.34
N ARG A 214 15.87 11.29 46.18
CA ARG A 214 15.55 9.88 46.02
C ARG A 214 14.84 9.58 44.70
N SER A 215 13.95 10.47 44.25
CA SER A 215 13.29 10.34 42.94
C SER A 215 14.25 10.40 41.74
N LYS A 216 15.47 10.91 41.96
CA LYS A 216 16.55 11.02 40.96
C LYS A 216 17.72 10.07 41.21
N GLY A 217 17.58 9.14 42.16
CA GLY A 217 18.63 8.18 42.51
C GLY A 217 19.83 8.80 43.23
N LEU A 218 19.70 10.02 43.77
CA LEU A 218 20.77 10.76 44.44
C LEU A 218 20.51 10.86 45.95
N SER A 219 21.56 11.13 46.73
CA SER A 219 21.42 11.52 48.14
C SER A 219 21.05 13.00 48.26
N ALA A 220 20.45 13.40 49.38
CA ALA A 220 20.11 14.80 49.64
C ALA A 220 21.35 15.71 49.68
N ASP A 221 22.51 15.16 50.02
CA ASP A 221 23.80 15.87 50.07
C ASP A 221 24.37 16.16 48.67
N ALA A 222 23.93 15.44 47.63
CA ALA A 222 24.35 15.66 46.25
C ALA A 222 23.60 16.80 45.55
N LEU A 223 22.59 17.37 46.22
CA LEU A 223 21.80 18.48 45.71
C LEU A 223 22.57 19.80 45.83
N ARG A 224 22.40 20.69 44.84
CA ARG A 224 22.99 22.05 44.85
C ARG A 224 21.89 23.10 44.85
N VAL A 225 22.16 24.28 45.37
CA VAL A 225 21.25 25.43 45.25
C VAL A 225 21.76 26.33 44.13
N GLU A 226 20.89 26.65 43.18
CA GLU A 226 21.20 27.59 42.09
C GLU A 226 20.14 28.71 42.03
N ASP A 227 20.61 29.91 41.69
CA ASP A 227 19.74 31.05 41.36
C ASP A 227 19.22 30.88 39.92
N MET A 228 17.90 30.84 39.78
CA MET A 228 17.21 30.72 38.49
C MET A 228 16.13 31.80 38.36
N GLU A 229 15.60 32.01 37.15
CA GLU A 229 14.45 32.89 36.95
C GLU A 229 13.27 32.45 37.85
N GLY A 230 12.92 33.32 38.80
CA GLY A 230 11.88 33.07 39.80
C GLY A 230 12.36 32.67 41.21
N GLY A 231 13.68 32.64 41.48
CA GLY A 231 14.24 32.48 42.82
C GLY A 231 15.31 31.39 42.96
N ARG A 232 15.69 31.07 44.21
CA ARG A 232 16.65 30.01 44.52
C ARG A 232 15.97 28.65 44.55
N TYR A 233 16.48 27.71 43.76
CA TYR A 233 15.96 26.34 43.71
C TYR A 233 17.06 25.34 44.00
N VAL A 234 16.64 24.22 44.58
CA VAL A 234 17.51 23.05 44.65
C VAL A 234 17.51 22.36 43.30
N VAL A 235 18.69 22.04 42.80
CA VAL A 235 18.91 21.34 41.55
C VAL A 235 19.63 20.02 41.78
N ALA A 236 19.27 19.02 40.98
CA ALA A 236 19.94 17.74 40.93
C ALA A 236 20.64 17.62 39.56
N THR A 237 21.95 17.37 39.57
CA THR A 237 22.68 17.01 38.34
C THR A 237 22.60 15.51 38.16
N VAL A 238 21.77 15.06 37.23
CA VAL A 238 21.64 13.64 36.88
C VAL A 238 22.58 13.35 35.71
N HIS A 239 23.47 12.38 35.89
CA HIS A 239 24.31 11.85 34.82
C HIS A 239 23.57 10.66 34.20
N GLU A 240 23.27 10.76 32.92
CA GLU A 240 22.67 9.70 32.12
C GLU A 240 23.77 9.12 31.21
N THR A 241 24.21 7.90 31.51
CA THR A 241 25.15 7.18 30.65
C THR A 241 24.49 6.85 29.32
N GLY A 242 25.18 7.16 28.22
CA GLY A 242 24.73 6.86 26.88
C GLY A 242 24.62 5.36 26.63
N ARG A 243 23.56 4.94 25.94
CA ARG A 243 23.33 3.53 25.59
C ARG A 243 23.97 3.17 24.26
N GLN A 244 24.22 1.88 24.04
CA GLN A 244 24.70 1.38 22.75
C GLN A 244 23.67 1.67 21.65
N ALA A 245 24.16 1.99 20.45
CA ALA A 245 23.31 2.29 19.29
C ALA A 245 22.41 1.11 18.95
N ALA A 246 22.95 -0.12 18.97
CA ALA A 246 22.18 -1.34 18.73
C ALA A 246 20.96 -1.44 19.66
N ASP A 247 21.14 -1.23 20.98
CA ASP A 247 20.07 -1.35 21.96
C ASP A 247 18.95 -0.36 21.73
N VAL A 248 19.29 0.91 21.48
CA VAL A 248 18.29 1.96 21.27
C VAL A 248 17.59 1.82 19.91
N LEU A 249 18.27 1.28 18.90
CA LEU A 249 17.68 0.98 17.60
C LEU A 249 16.72 -0.21 17.68
N VAL A 250 17.05 -1.27 18.42
CA VAL A 250 16.13 -2.42 18.66
C VAL A 250 14.79 -1.94 19.20
N GLU A 251 14.80 -0.99 20.15
CA GLU A 251 13.58 -0.44 20.74
C GLU A 251 12.81 0.49 19.79
N ALA A 252 13.53 1.25 18.96
CA ALA A 252 12.94 2.36 18.23
C ALA A 252 12.44 1.98 16.82
N LEU A 253 13.04 0.97 16.15
CA LEU A 253 12.64 0.55 14.80
C LEU A 253 11.19 0.05 14.69
N PRO A 254 10.64 -0.72 15.65
CA PRO A 254 9.21 -1.07 15.61
C PRO A 254 8.30 0.17 15.58
N GLY A 255 8.68 1.22 16.32
CA GLY A 255 7.99 2.50 16.34
C GLY A 255 8.09 3.27 15.02
N LEU A 256 9.24 3.21 14.35
CA LEU A 256 9.45 3.79 13.02
C LEU A 256 8.48 3.18 12.00
N VAL A 257 8.42 1.85 11.92
CA VAL A 257 7.53 1.13 11.00
C VAL A 257 6.06 1.40 11.35
N ALA A 258 5.73 1.33 12.64
CA ALA A 258 4.39 1.61 13.15
C ALA A 258 3.99 3.09 13.00
N GLY A 259 4.90 3.99 12.63
CA GLY A 259 4.66 5.40 12.37
C GLY A 259 4.17 5.70 10.95
N ILE A 260 4.43 4.81 9.99
CA ILE A 260 4.05 5.00 8.58
C ILE A 260 2.52 4.90 8.44
N ARG A 261 1.90 5.87 7.76
CA ARG A 261 0.44 5.96 7.58
C ARG A 261 0.08 5.89 6.10
N PHE A 262 -0.98 5.17 5.79
CA PHE A 262 -1.52 5.01 4.44
C PHE A 262 -3.01 5.29 4.42
N GLY A 263 -3.52 5.78 3.28
CA GLY A 263 -4.96 6.05 3.10
C GLY A 263 -5.82 4.78 3.19
N LYS A 264 -5.26 3.61 2.82
CA LYS A 264 -5.87 2.30 3.00
C LYS A 264 -4.84 1.33 3.55
N SER A 265 -5.10 0.79 4.73
CA SER A 265 -4.25 -0.23 5.36
C SER A 265 -4.96 -1.58 5.41
N MET A 266 -4.17 -2.64 5.31
CA MET A 266 -4.58 -4.04 5.41
C MET A 266 -4.06 -4.65 6.71
N ARG A 267 -4.80 -5.62 7.24
CA ARG A 267 -4.35 -6.53 8.30
C ARG A 267 -4.33 -7.94 7.70
N TRP A 268 -3.20 -8.63 7.79
CA TRP A 268 -3.00 -9.89 7.04
C TRP A 268 -2.71 -11.10 7.93
N ASN A 269 -2.42 -10.90 9.21
CA ASN A 269 -2.13 -11.97 10.14
C ASN A 269 -2.72 -11.67 11.54
N ALA A 270 -2.55 -12.63 12.46
CA ALA A 270 -3.09 -12.57 13.80
C ALA A 270 -2.56 -11.42 14.67
N SER A 271 -1.44 -10.77 14.28
CA SER A 271 -0.91 -9.61 15.01
C SER A 271 -1.84 -8.40 14.97
N GLY A 272 -2.73 -8.33 13.96
CA GLY A 272 -3.61 -7.18 13.75
C GLY A 272 -2.89 -5.91 13.29
N PHE A 273 -1.58 -5.98 13.03
CA PHE A 273 -0.79 -4.85 12.53
C PHE A 273 -1.30 -4.40 11.16
N GLY A 274 -1.42 -3.08 10.99
CA GLY A 274 -1.93 -2.46 9.78
C GLY A 274 -0.80 -1.87 8.94
N PHE A 275 -0.76 -2.19 7.65
CA PHE A 275 0.17 -1.61 6.68
C PHE A 275 -0.48 -1.58 5.28
N SER A 276 0.02 -0.79 4.32
CA SER A 276 -0.58 -0.76 2.97
C SER A 276 -0.64 -2.15 2.32
N ARG A 277 0.43 -2.93 2.53
CA ARG A 277 0.60 -4.31 2.05
C ARG A 277 1.27 -5.18 3.10
N PRO A 278 1.07 -6.51 3.07
CA PRO A 278 1.73 -7.41 4.01
C PRO A 278 3.24 -7.21 4.01
N ILE A 279 3.80 -6.99 5.20
CA ILE A 279 5.25 -7.05 5.42
C ILE A 279 5.67 -8.51 5.37
N ARG A 280 6.81 -8.78 4.72
CA ARG A 280 7.32 -10.13 4.43
C ARG A 280 8.70 -10.40 5.00
N TRP A 281 9.54 -9.39 5.17
CA TRP A 281 10.84 -9.51 5.86
C TRP A 281 11.28 -8.15 6.42
N PHE A 282 12.16 -8.20 7.40
CA PHE A 282 12.95 -7.06 7.86
C PHE A 282 14.42 -7.41 7.74
N LEU A 283 15.21 -6.55 7.11
CA LEU A 283 16.66 -6.60 7.20
C LEU A 283 17.11 -5.40 8.01
N ALA A 284 17.87 -5.61 9.08
CA ALA A 284 18.34 -4.53 9.94
C ALA A 284 19.77 -4.80 10.41
N LEU A 285 20.72 -4.00 9.93
CA LEU A 285 22.15 -4.14 10.19
C LEU A 285 22.74 -2.81 10.70
N LEU A 286 23.69 -2.93 11.62
CA LEU A 286 24.64 -1.87 12.00
C LEU A 286 26.04 -2.40 11.73
N GLY A 287 26.68 -1.94 10.65
CA GLY A 287 27.86 -2.59 10.08
C GLY A 287 27.54 -4.04 9.74
N ASP A 288 28.23 -4.97 10.39
CA ASP A 288 28.07 -6.42 10.18
C ASP A 288 27.13 -7.08 11.19
N SER A 289 26.60 -6.30 12.15
CA SER A 289 25.78 -6.82 13.25
C SER A 289 24.30 -6.66 12.95
N VAL A 290 23.52 -7.72 13.16
CA VAL A 290 22.05 -7.67 13.08
C VAL A 290 21.50 -6.90 14.27
N ILE A 291 20.50 -6.05 14.03
CA ILE A 291 19.68 -5.38 15.05
C ILE A 291 18.42 -6.23 15.27
N PRO A 292 18.35 -7.07 16.32
CA PRO A 292 17.30 -8.07 16.46
C PRO A 292 16.03 -7.48 17.09
N PHE A 293 15.00 -7.26 16.28
CA PHE A 293 13.68 -6.85 16.74
C PHE A 293 12.59 -7.66 16.04
N SER A 294 11.39 -7.67 16.63
CA SER A 294 10.22 -8.33 16.05
C SER A 294 9.07 -7.36 15.91
N LEU A 295 8.37 -7.40 14.77
CA LEU A 295 7.14 -6.65 14.55
C LEU A 295 6.16 -7.45 13.69
N ALA A 296 4.88 -7.42 14.05
CA ALA A 296 3.82 -8.13 13.33
C ALA A 296 4.08 -9.65 13.15
N GLY A 297 4.84 -10.26 14.07
CA GLY A 297 5.25 -11.67 14.00
C GLY A 297 6.35 -11.96 12.98
N ILE A 298 7.14 -10.96 12.60
CA ILE A 298 8.28 -11.05 11.68
C ILE A 298 9.50 -10.54 12.42
N ASP A 299 10.55 -11.35 12.43
CA ASP A 299 11.84 -11.00 13.03
C ASP A 299 12.75 -10.33 11.99
N SER A 300 13.57 -9.39 12.44
CA SER A 300 14.65 -8.83 11.63
C SER A 300 15.82 -9.80 11.50
N GLY A 301 16.56 -9.66 10.40
CA GLY A 301 17.76 -10.43 10.14
C GLY A 301 18.67 -9.76 9.12
N SER A 302 19.45 -10.57 8.42
CA SER A 302 20.36 -10.16 7.34
C SER A 302 19.88 -10.59 5.95
N ILE A 303 18.63 -11.02 5.82
CA ILE A 303 18.10 -11.56 4.55
C ILE A 303 17.30 -10.48 3.82
N THR A 304 17.68 -10.19 2.58
CA THR A 304 16.86 -9.46 1.60
C THR A 304 16.23 -10.45 0.61
N ARG A 305 15.27 -9.97 -0.18
CA ARG A 305 14.59 -10.78 -1.20
C ARG A 305 14.67 -10.17 -2.59
N GLY A 306 14.78 -11.05 -3.57
CA GLY A 306 14.79 -10.68 -4.99
C GLY A 306 13.41 -10.40 -5.58
N LEU A 307 13.38 -10.30 -6.91
CA LEU A 307 12.18 -9.90 -7.65
C LEU A 307 11.06 -10.93 -7.56
N ARG A 308 9.82 -10.43 -7.49
CA ARG A 308 8.58 -11.23 -7.41
C ARG A 308 8.45 -12.28 -8.54
N PRO A 309 8.68 -11.94 -9.83
CA PRO A 309 8.44 -12.89 -10.91
C PRO A 309 9.35 -14.12 -10.87
N TYR A 310 10.49 -14.03 -10.17
CA TYR A 310 11.44 -15.13 -9.98
C TYR A 310 11.28 -15.83 -8.63
N GLY A 311 10.12 -15.68 -7.97
CA GLY A 311 9.85 -16.33 -6.70
C GLY A 311 10.39 -15.59 -5.47
N SER A 312 10.97 -14.39 -5.63
CA SER A 312 11.58 -13.61 -4.54
C SER A 312 12.65 -14.40 -3.76
N PRO A 313 13.72 -14.87 -4.42
CA PRO A 313 14.76 -15.66 -3.76
C PRO A 313 15.36 -14.91 -2.57
N ASP A 314 15.65 -15.64 -1.49
CA ASP A 314 16.32 -15.11 -0.32
C ASP A 314 17.81 -14.89 -0.62
N HIS A 315 18.34 -13.76 -0.16
CA HIS A 315 19.76 -13.40 -0.28
C HIS A 315 20.28 -12.92 1.07
N ILE A 316 21.31 -13.58 1.58
CA ILE A 316 21.98 -13.19 2.83
C ILE A 316 22.92 -12.03 2.52
N ILE A 317 22.86 -10.99 3.36
CA ILE A 317 23.68 -9.79 3.27
C ILE A 317 24.73 -9.83 4.38
N GLU A 318 25.99 -10.00 3.98
CA GLU A 318 27.15 -10.03 4.85
C GLU A 318 27.62 -8.59 5.13
N GLY A 319 26.86 -7.88 5.97
CA GLY A 319 27.14 -6.50 6.35
C GLY A 319 26.49 -5.45 5.47
N SER A 320 26.27 -4.26 6.03
CA SER A 320 25.51 -3.18 5.38
C SER A 320 26.12 -2.72 4.05
N ALA A 321 27.45 -2.79 3.91
CA ALA A 321 28.15 -2.41 2.67
C ALA A 321 27.85 -3.34 1.48
N ALA A 322 27.57 -4.63 1.72
CA ALA A 322 27.31 -5.62 0.66
C ALA A 322 25.91 -5.49 0.03
N TYR A 323 25.01 -4.75 0.65
CA TYR A 323 23.60 -4.66 0.27
C TYR A 323 23.37 -4.14 -1.15
N PHE A 324 24.00 -3.01 -1.50
CA PHE A 324 23.78 -2.36 -2.79
C PHE A 324 24.28 -3.22 -3.96
N GLU A 325 25.46 -3.82 -3.82
CA GLU A 325 26.01 -4.74 -4.81
C GLU A 325 25.12 -6.00 -4.96
N ALA A 326 24.57 -6.51 -3.86
CA ALA A 326 23.65 -7.65 -3.90
C ALA A 326 22.35 -7.35 -4.65
N LEU A 327 21.81 -6.13 -4.53
CA LEU A 327 20.64 -5.71 -5.30
C LEU A 327 20.98 -5.48 -6.78
N GLU A 328 22.13 -4.85 -7.06
CA GLU A 328 22.59 -4.59 -8.42
C GLU A 328 22.79 -5.90 -9.21
N LYS A 329 23.37 -6.93 -8.59
CA LYS A 329 23.51 -8.28 -9.19
C LYS A 329 22.17 -8.91 -9.59
N GLN A 330 21.08 -8.53 -8.95
CA GLN A 330 19.72 -8.98 -9.29
C GLN A 330 19.04 -8.08 -10.34
N GLY A 331 19.69 -6.98 -10.72
CA GLY A 331 19.17 -5.96 -11.63
C GLY A 331 18.16 -5.02 -10.96
N ILE A 332 18.15 -4.93 -9.63
CA ILE A 332 17.21 -4.09 -8.88
C ILE A 332 17.77 -2.66 -8.81
N ILE A 333 17.06 -1.71 -9.41
CA ILE A 333 17.41 -0.29 -9.36
C ILE A 333 16.67 0.35 -8.19
N LEU A 334 17.40 0.53 -7.09
CA LEU A 334 16.83 1.05 -5.85
C LEU A 334 16.52 2.56 -5.95
N ASP A 335 17.47 3.33 -6.51
CA ASP A 335 17.33 4.77 -6.69
C ASP A 335 16.21 5.09 -7.69
N ARG A 336 15.28 5.96 -7.25
CA ARG A 336 14.09 6.28 -8.04
C ARG A 336 14.45 7.07 -9.29
N ASP A 337 15.40 7.99 -9.22
CA ASP A 337 15.74 8.86 -10.34
C ASP A 337 16.51 8.08 -11.42
N GLN A 338 17.42 7.19 -11.02
CA GLN A 338 18.06 6.24 -11.93
C GLN A 338 17.03 5.34 -12.61
N ARG A 339 16.09 4.79 -11.84
CA ARG A 339 15.04 3.92 -12.39
C ARG A 339 14.11 4.67 -13.33
N ARG A 340 13.76 5.92 -13.02
CA ARG A 340 12.97 6.81 -13.87
C ARG A 340 13.68 7.09 -15.19
N ALA A 341 14.96 7.45 -15.12
CA ALA A 341 15.78 7.70 -16.30
C ALA A 341 15.88 6.45 -17.19
N GLU A 342 16.02 5.27 -16.61
CA GLU A 342 16.08 4.01 -17.35
C GLU A 342 14.74 3.67 -18.03
N VAL A 343 13.61 3.88 -17.34
CA VAL A 343 12.28 3.76 -17.96
C VAL A 343 12.16 4.70 -19.16
N GLU A 344 12.48 5.99 -18.97
CA GLU A 344 12.40 7.00 -20.04
C GLU A 344 13.29 6.65 -21.23
N ARG A 345 14.53 6.22 -20.97
CA ARG A 345 15.48 5.83 -22.01
C ARG A 345 14.90 4.68 -22.86
N GLN A 346 14.49 3.58 -22.22
CA GLN A 346 14.01 2.40 -22.93
C GLN A 346 12.71 2.67 -23.72
N VAL A 347 11.75 3.42 -23.15
CA VAL A 347 10.49 3.71 -23.86
C VAL A 347 10.69 4.65 -25.04
N ASN A 348 11.61 5.62 -24.94
CA ASN A 348 11.91 6.52 -26.05
C ASN A 348 12.65 5.78 -27.18
N GLU A 349 13.62 4.92 -26.85
CA GLU A 349 14.34 4.10 -27.85
C GLU A 349 13.38 3.21 -28.64
N LEU A 350 12.45 2.52 -27.97
CA LEU A 350 11.48 1.65 -28.63
C LEU A 350 10.48 2.40 -29.51
N ALA A 351 10.11 3.64 -29.14
CA ALA A 351 9.25 4.49 -29.97
C ALA A 351 10.01 4.99 -31.21
N GLN A 352 11.25 5.43 -31.05
CA GLN A 352 12.10 5.90 -32.15
C GLN A 352 12.39 4.78 -33.16
N ALA A 353 12.52 3.54 -32.70
CA ALA A 353 12.74 2.38 -33.57
C ALA A 353 11.60 2.14 -34.58
N VAL A 354 10.41 2.71 -34.37
CA VAL A 354 9.29 2.68 -35.32
C VAL A 354 9.03 4.03 -36.00
N GLY A 355 9.93 4.99 -35.85
CA GLY A 355 9.78 6.35 -36.40
C GLY A 355 8.78 7.21 -35.64
N GLY A 356 8.40 6.81 -34.43
CA GLY A 356 7.46 7.53 -33.58
C GLY A 356 8.10 8.12 -32.33
N ARG A 357 7.25 8.72 -31.49
CA ARG A 357 7.58 9.17 -30.13
C ARG A 357 6.48 8.74 -29.17
N ILE A 358 6.80 8.59 -27.90
CA ILE A 358 5.77 8.36 -26.89
C ILE A 358 4.93 9.63 -26.70
N LEU A 359 3.65 9.45 -26.40
CA LEU A 359 2.85 10.50 -25.80
C LEU A 359 3.36 10.73 -24.38
N TYR A 360 4.28 11.69 -24.23
CA TYR A 360 4.96 11.92 -22.97
C TYR A 360 3.97 12.38 -21.90
N ASP A 361 3.97 11.66 -20.79
CA ASP A 361 3.17 11.96 -19.61
C ASP A 361 4.01 11.69 -18.36
N PRO A 362 4.50 12.74 -17.69
CA PRO A 362 5.41 12.56 -16.55
C PRO A 362 4.75 11.78 -15.41
N ALA A 363 3.44 11.93 -15.21
CA ALA A 363 2.72 11.21 -14.16
C ALA A 363 2.63 9.70 -14.47
N LEU A 364 2.48 9.32 -15.76
CA LEU A 364 2.54 7.91 -16.15
C LEU A 364 3.96 7.34 -15.98
N VAL A 365 5.00 8.10 -16.35
CA VAL A 365 6.39 7.70 -16.15
C VAL A 365 6.66 7.47 -14.66
N ASP A 366 6.22 8.39 -13.80
CA ASP A 366 6.36 8.28 -12.35
C ASP A 366 5.57 7.09 -11.78
N GLU A 367 4.33 6.86 -12.25
CA GLU A 367 3.53 5.69 -11.85
C GLU A 367 4.25 4.39 -12.23
N VAL A 368 4.70 4.25 -13.48
CA VAL A 368 5.42 3.05 -13.95
C VAL A 368 6.72 2.83 -13.19
N THR A 369 7.48 3.89 -12.94
CA THR A 369 8.73 3.83 -12.14
C THR A 369 8.45 3.24 -10.75
N ASN A 370 7.32 3.59 -10.14
CA ASN A 370 6.90 3.08 -8.84
C ASN A 370 6.13 1.75 -8.88
N LEU A 371 6.00 1.11 -10.05
CA LEU A 371 5.43 -0.24 -10.21
C LEU A 371 6.50 -1.31 -10.46
N ILE A 372 7.75 -0.90 -10.67
CA ILE A 372 8.84 -1.77 -11.12
C ILE A 372 10.10 -1.54 -10.30
N GLU A 373 10.95 -2.57 -10.21
CA GLU A 373 12.28 -2.53 -9.58
C GLU A 373 13.38 -2.77 -10.60
N ARG A 374 13.10 -3.60 -11.61
CA ARG A 374 13.97 -3.88 -12.76
C ARG A 374 13.22 -3.58 -14.06
N PRO A 375 13.39 -2.39 -14.67
CA PRO A 375 12.68 -2.02 -15.90
C PRO A 375 13.16 -2.84 -17.10
N THR A 376 12.23 -3.50 -17.77
CA THR A 376 12.41 -3.96 -19.16
C THR A 376 11.20 -3.53 -19.99
N ALA A 377 11.41 -2.61 -20.92
CA ALA A 377 10.40 -2.11 -21.83
C ALA A 377 10.22 -3.05 -23.03
N LEU A 378 9.00 -3.11 -23.54
CA LEU A 378 8.61 -3.93 -24.68
C LEU A 378 7.58 -3.20 -25.52
N ARG A 379 7.73 -3.31 -26.84
CA ARG A 379 6.80 -2.72 -27.81
C ARG A 379 5.81 -3.78 -28.27
N GLY A 380 4.52 -3.50 -28.07
CA GLY A 380 3.43 -4.26 -28.66
C GLY A 380 2.75 -3.50 -29.79
N ARG A 381 1.89 -4.19 -30.53
CA ARG A 381 1.03 -3.61 -31.57
C ARG A 381 -0.43 -3.98 -31.36
N PHE A 382 -1.32 -3.21 -31.95
CA PHE A 382 -2.75 -3.51 -32.03
C PHE A 382 -3.25 -3.29 -33.46
N GLU A 383 -4.44 -3.79 -33.75
CA GLU A 383 -5.02 -3.69 -35.10
C GLU A 383 -5.33 -2.24 -35.48
N GLU A 384 -4.89 -1.81 -36.66
CA GLU A 384 -5.09 -0.45 -37.18
C GLU A 384 -6.57 -0.04 -37.26
N GLU A 385 -7.49 -1.00 -37.36
CA GLU A 385 -8.93 -0.72 -37.37
C GLU A 385 -9.38 0.05 -36.13
N TYR A 386 -8.69 -0.09 -34.99
CA TYR A 386 -9.02 0.61 -33.76
C TYR A 386 -8.67 2.10 -33.83
N LEU A 387 -7.80 2.54 -34.74
CA LEU A 387 -7.47 3.95 -34.96
C LEU A 387 -8.68 4.77 -35.47
N ARG A 388 -9.79 4.12 -35.84
CA ARG A 388 -11.07 4.80 -36.11
C ARG A 388 -11.75 5.35 -34.85
N LEU A 389 -11.37 4.85 -33.67
CA LEU A 389 -11.88 5.35 -32.40
C LEU A 389 -11.23 6.70 -32.08
N PRO A 390 -11.92 7.57 -31.32
CA PRO A 390 -11.30 8.80 -30.84
C PRO A 390 -10.01 8.51 -30.10
N ARG A 391 -8.98 9.31 -30.37
CA ARG A 391 -7.65 9.20 -29.78
C ARG A 391 -7.71 9.09 -28.26
N GLU A 392 -8.55 9.91 -27.63
CA GLU A 392 -8.71 10.00 -26.18
C GLU A 392 -9.18 8.68 -25.58
N VAL A 393 -10.02 7.92 -26.30
CA VAL A 393 -10.49 6.59 -25.86
C VAL A 393 -9.32 5.61 -25.83
N LEU A 394 -8.53 5.55 -26.92
CA LEU A 394 -7.39 4.64 -27.03
C LEU A 394 -6.32 4.96 -25.99
N VAL A 395 -5.94 6.24 -25.88
CA VAL A 395 -4.93 6.71 -24.91
C VAL A 395 -5.40 6.46 -23.48
N THR A 396 -6.67 6.72 -23.16
CA THR A 396 -7.19 6.47 -21.81
C THR A 396 -7.15 5.00 -21.45
N VAL A 397 -7.53 4.12 -22.38
CA VAL A 397 -7.49 2.66 -22.15
C VAL A 397 -6.05 2.19 -21.91
N MET A 398 -5.10 2.62 -22.75
CA MET A 398 -3.68 2.28 -22.60
C MET A 398 -3.11 2.80 -21.28
N LYS A 399 -3.30 4.08 -20.98
CA LYS A 399 -2.75 4.73 -19.78
C LYS A 399 -3.39 4.20 -18.50
N LYS A 400 -4.72 4.31 -18.36
CA LYS A 400 -5.40 4.09 -17.06
C LYS A 400 -5.54 2.62 -16.69
N HIS A 401 -5.77 1.74 -17.66
CA HIS A 401 -6.00 0.33 -17.34
C HIS A 401 -4.72 -0.50 -17.41
N GLN A 402 -3.78 -0.12 -18.28
CA GLN A 402 -2.61 -0.95 -18.56
C GLN A 402 -1.25 -0.28 -18.29
N ARG A 403 -1.21 1.03 -18.05
CA ARG A 403 0.02 1.81 -17.86
C ARG A 403 0.96 1.69 -19.07
N TYR A 404 0.37 1.65 -20.26
CA TYR A 404 1.12 1.65 -21.51
C TYR A 404 1.34 3.07 -22.01
N PHE A 405 2.49 3.29 -22.63
CA PHE A 405 2.83 4.50 -23.37
C PHE A 405 2.31 4.37 -24.80
N ALA A 406 1.38 5.23 -25.18
CA ALA A 406 0.90 5.33 -26.54
C ALA A 406 2.00 5.91 -27.45
N VAL A 407 2.10 5.43 -28.69
CA VAL A 407 3.08 5.94 -29.67
C VAL A 407 2.36 6.77 -30.73
N GLU A 408 2.92 7.94 -31.07
CA GLU A 408 2.46 8.79 -32.17
C GLU A 408 3.60 9.07 -33.15
N ASP A 409 3.25 9.40 -34.39
CA ASP A 409 4.22 9.88 -35.36
C ASP A 409 4.61 11.34 -35.09
N MET A 410 5.51 11.87 -35.92
CA MET A 410 6.01 13.24 -35.76
C MET A 410 4.97 14.32 -36.05
N ASP A 411 3.88 13.96 -36.75
CA ASP A 411 2.74 14.83 -37.04
C ASP A 411 1.67 14.78 -35.93
N GLY A 412 1.88 13.97 -34.89
CA GLY A 412 0.97 13.81 -33.76
C GLY A 412 -0.19 12.85 -34.02
N LYS A 413 -0.15 12.05 -35.09
CA LYS A 413 -1.15 11.01 -35.34
C LYS A 413 -0.79 9.74 -34.58
N LEU A 414 -1.79 9.16 -33.92
CA LEU A 414 -1.60 7.94 -33.13
C LEU A 414 -1.23 6.75 -34.04
N MET A 415 -0.18 6.03 -33.66
CA MET A 415 0.30 4.83 -34.35
C MET A 415 -0.28 3.56 -33.69
N PRO A 416 -0.35 2.42 -34.41
CA PRO A 416 -0.85 1.15 -33.88
C PRO A 416 0.17 0.44 -32.95
N PHE A 417 0.91 1.22 -32.16
CA PHE A 417 1.95 0.74 -31.26
C PHE A 417 1.75 1.28 -29.85
N PHE A 418 2.14 0.47 -28.88
CA PHE A 418 2.24 0.86 -27.49
C PHE A 418 3.50 0.27 -26.88
N ILE A 419 3.97 0.89 -25.80
CA ILE A 419 5.13 0.41 -25.05
C ILE A 419 4.67 0.13 -23.63
N ALA A 420 4.96 -1.08 -23.16
CA ALA A 420 4.76 -1.49 -21.78
C ALA A 420 6.13 -1.66 -21.10
N VAL A 421 6.16 -1.59 -19.78
CA VAL A 421 7.37 -1.86 -19.00
C VAL A 421 7.04 -2.97 -18.01
N ARG A 422 7.80 -4.05 -18.05
CA ARG A 422 7.67 -5.15 -17.08
C ARG A 422 8.72 -5.00 -15.99
N ASN A 423 8.41 -5.53 -14.81
CA ASN A 423 9.36 -5.69 -13.72
C ASN A 423 10.12 -7.01 -13.89
N GLY A 424 11.32 -7.02 -14.48
CA GLY A 424 12.07 -8.23 -14.78
C GLY A 424 13.09 -8.04 -15.90
N ASP A 425 13.67 -9.13 -16.38
CA ASP A 425 14.68 -9.21 -17.44
C ASP A 425 14.07 -9.26 -18.85
N ALA A 426 14.75 -9.89 -19.82
CA ALA A 426 14.28 -10.08 -21.19
C ALA A 426 13.78 -11.52 -21.51
N GLU A 427 13.74 -12.42 -20.53
CA GLU A 427 13.33 -13.81 -20.73
C GLU A 427 11.84 -13.90 -21.14
N HIS A 428 11.53 -14.65 -22.21
CA HIS A 428 10.15 -14.83 -22.72
C HIS A 428 9.41 -13.51 -23.06
N LEU A 429 10.12 -12.47 -23.51
CA LEU A 429 9.50 -11.19 -23.86
C LEU A 429 8.45 -11.30 -24.96
N ASP A 430 8.60 -12.21 -25.91
CA ASP A 430 7.64 -12.50 -26.97
C ASP A 430 6.27 -12.93 -26.43
N LEU A 431 6.26 -13.81 -25.43
CA LEU A 431 5.04 -14.24 -24.74
C LEU A 431 4.40 -13.09 -23.97
N VAL A 432 5.22 -12.26 -23.32
CA VAL A 432 4.73 -11.07 -22.59
C VAL A 432 4.14 -10.05 -23.56
N ILE A 433 4.80 -9.77 -24.70
CA ILE A 433 4.27 -8.89 -25.76
C ILE A 433 2.92 -9.42 -26.21
N HIS A 434 2.83 -10.69 -26.62
CA HIS A 434 1.60 -11.29 -27.08
C HIS A 434 0.46 -11.19 -26.04
N GLY A 435 0.77 -11.46 -24.77
CA GLY A 435 -0.20 -11.33 -23.68
C GLY A 435 -0.73 -9.90 -23.53
N ASN A 436 0.15 -8.89 -23.56
CA ASN A 436 -0.25 -7.48 -23.49
C ASN A 436 -1.08 -7.06 -24.73
N GLU A 437 -0.74 -7.56 -25.92
CA GLU A 437 -1.52 -7.32 -27.15
C GLU A 437 -2.94 -7.89 -27.04
N GLN A 438 -3.10 -9.12 -26.54
CA GLN A 438 -4.43 -9.73 -26.34
C GLN A 438 -5.27 -8.96 -25.32
N VAL A 439 -4.65 -8.52 -24.22
CA VAL A 439 -5.33 -7.71 -23.20
C VAL A 439 -5.80 -6.39 -23.80
N LEU A 440 -4.95 -5.71 -24.58
CA LEU A 440 -5.30 -4.43 -25.18
C LEU A 440 -6.39 -4.59 -26.25
N LYS A 441 -6.29 -5.63 -27.09
CA LYS A 441 -7.30 -5.98 -28.09
C LYS A 441 -8.69 -6.18 -27.47
N ALA A 442 -8.77 -6.94 -26.38
CA ALA A 442 -10.04 -7.14 -25.67
C ALA A 442 -10.64 -5.80 -25.20
N ARG A 443 -9.81 -4.91 -24.64
CA ARG A 443 -10.25 -3.58 -24.18
C ARG A 443 -10.68 -2.66 -25.32
N PHE A 444 -9.97 -2.67 -26.44
CA PHE A 444 -10.35 -1.87 -27.60
C PHE A 444 -11.59 -2.41 -28.30
N SER A 445 -11.78 -3.73 -28.32
CA SER A 445 -13.03 -4.34 -28.78
C SER A 445 -14.23 -3.88 -27.94
N ASP A 446 -14.10 -3.89 -26.61
CA ASP A 446 -15.12 -3.37 -25.69
C ASP A 446 -15.38 -1.88 -25.94
N ALA A 447 -14.32 -1.06 -25.99
CA ALA A 447 -14.42 0.37 -26.24
C ALA A 447 -15.09 0.68 -27.58
N ASN A 448 -14.76 -0.08 -28.63
CA ASN A 448 -15.37 0.05 -29.94
C ASN A 448 -16.87 -0.31 -29.92
N TYR A 449 -17.24 -1.37 -29.21
CA TYR A 449 -18.63 -1.75 -29.03
C TYR A 449 -19.42 -0.66 -28.30
N PHE A 450 -18.93 -0.20 -27.14
CA PHE A 450 -19.61 0.84 -26.36
C PHE A 450 -19.71 2.16 -27.13
N PHE A 451 -18.63 2.60 -27.77
CA PHE A 451 -18.65 3.80 -28.60
C PHE A 451 -19.65 3.67 -29.75
N GLY A 452 -19.73 2.49 -30.39
CA GLY A 452 -20.71 2.20 -31.43
C GLY A 452 -22.15 2.25 -30.90
N GLN A 453 -22.41 1.68 -29.73
CA GLN A 453 -23.73 1.69 -29.08
C GLN A 453 -24.14 3.10 -28.64
N ASP A 454 -23.24 3.86 -28.03
CA ASP A 454 -23.48 5.21 -27.55
C ASP A 454 -23.80 6.17 -28.70
N ARG A 455 -23.24 5.91 -29.89
CA ARG A 455 -23.54 6.69 -31.11
C ARG A 455 -24.89 6.37 -31.75
N GLN A 456 -25.61 5.33 -31.31
CA GLN A 456 -26.92 4.99 -31.88
C GLN A 456 -28.04 5.91 -31.41
N LYS A 457 -27.85 6.61 -30.28
CA LYS A 457 -28.84 7.53 -29.71
C LYS A 457 -28.21 8.89 -29.46
N ARG A 458 -28.96 9.95 -29.75
CA ARG A 458 -28.53 11.30 -29.38
C ARG A 458 -28.74 11.50 -27.88
N LEU A 459 -27.96 12.39 -27.28
CA LEU A 459 -28.06 12.68 -25.85
C LEU A 459 -29.49 13.13 -25.45
N GLU A 460 -30.17 13.89 -26.31
CA GLU A 460 -31.56 14.31 -26.09
C GLU A 460 -32.56 13.15 -26.04
N ASP A 461 -32.28 12.03 -26.72
CA ASP A 461 -33.15 10.85 -26.72
C ASP A 461 -33.15 10.15 -25.33
N PHE A 462 -32.17 10.47 -24.47
CA PHE A 462 -32.13 9.98 -23.08
C PHE A 462 -32.96 10.83 -22.11
N LEU A 463 -33.33 12.06 -22.47
CA LEU A 463 -34.05 12.97 -21.59
C LEU A 463 -35.40 12.41 -21.11
N PRO A 464 -36.25 11.79 -21.97
CA PRO A 464 -37.49 11.17 -21.52
C PRO A 464 -37.28 10.03 -20.52
N ARG A 465 -36.15 9.30 -20.60
CA ARG A 465 -35.84 8.19 -19.68
C ARG A 465 -35.61 8.67 -18.25
N LEU A 466 -35.28 9.94 -18.03
CA LEU A 466 -35.18 10.49 -16.68
C LEU A 466 -36.52 10.45 -15.93
N GLY A 467 -37.64 10.34 -16.65
CA GLY A 467 -38.97 10.14 -16.07
C GLY A 467 -39.11 8.82 -15.31
N THR A 468 -38.31 7.81 -15.65
CA THR A 468 -38.33 6.49 -14.98
C THR A 468 -37.48 6.45 -13.71
N LEU A 469 -36.69 7.50 -13.43
CA LEU A 469 -35.81 7.58 -12.27
C LEU A 469 -36.45 8.48 -11.22
N THR A 470 -36.99 7.90 -10.16
CA THR A 470 -37.56 8.66 -9.04
C THR A 470 -36.48 9.53 -8.40
N PHE A 471 -36.71 10.84 -8.34
CA PHE A 471 -35.83 11.77 -7.62
C PHE A 471 -36.24 11.82 -6.14
N GLN A 472 -37.52 12.08 -5.87
CA GLN A 472 -38.11 12.04 -4.54
C GLN A 472 -39.62 11.83 -4.66
N GLU A 473 -40.21 11.03 -3.77
CA GLU A 473 -41.61 10.55 -3.87
C GLU A 473 -42.67 11.64 -4.10
N LYS A 474 -42.56 12.79 -3.44
CA LYS A 474 -43.47 13.95 -3.57
C LYS A 474 -43.04 14.96 -4.63
N LEU A 475 -41.81 14.90 -5.11
CA LEU A 475 -41.22 15.83 -6.07
C LEU A 475 -41.02 15.21 -7.46
N GLY A 476 -41.44 13.96 -7.65
CA GLY A 476 -41.43 13.25 -8.92
C GLY A 476 -40.08 12.68 -9.32
N SER A 477 -39.88 12.63 -10.62
CA SER A 477 -38.73 12.01 -11.30
C SER A 477 -37.55 12.96 -11.47
N MET A 478 -36.42 12.41 -11.94
CA MET A 478 -35.26 13.18 -12.35
C MET A 478 -35.58 14.10 -13.55
N LEU A 479 -36.54 13.72 -14.40
CA LEU A 479 -37.02 14.58 -15.48
C LEU A 479 -37.73 15.82 -14.92
N ASP A 480 -38.67 15.60 -13.99
CA ASP A 480 -39.41 16.70 -13.34
C ASP A 480 -38.47 17.67 -12.62
N LYS A 481 -37.41 17.14 -11.98
CA LYS A 481 -36.35 17.96 -11.39
C LYS A 481 -35.63 18.78 -12.47
N ASN A 482 -35.23 18.16 -13.57
CA ASN A 482 -34.49 18.84 -14.63
C ASN A 482 -35.33 19.97 -15.24
N GLU A 483 -36.61 19.74 -15.50
CA GLU A 483 -37.54 20.76 -16.00
C GLU A 483 -37.76 21.90 -15.01
N ARG A 484 -37.79 21.61 -13.70
CA ARG A 484 -37.84 22.67 -12.67
C ARG A 484 -36.56 23.50 -12.67
N VAL A 485 -35.39 22.86 -12.73
CA VAL A 485 -34.10 23.58 -12.78
C VAL A 485 -34.02 24.43 -14.04
N ALA A 486 -34.34 23.88 -15.21
CA ALA A 486 -34.34 24.61 -16.47
C ALA A 486 -35.23 25.87 -16.42
N ARG A 487 -36.43 25.77 -15.82
CA ARG A 487 -37.32 26.92 -15.60
C ARG A 487 -36.75 28.02 -14.70
N LEU A 488 -35.81 27.69 -13.83
CA LEU A 488 -35.14 28.67 -12.96
C LEU A 488 -33.98 29.38 -13.66
N VAL A 489 -33.41 28.79 -14.72
CA VAL A 489 -32.23 29.35 -15.41
C VAL A 489 -32.56 30.67 -16.09
N GLU A 490 -33.67 30.78 -16.80
CA GLU A 490 -34.00 32.01 -17.55
C GLU A 490 -34.23 33.24 -16.63
N PRO A 491 -35.01 33.16 -15.55
CA PRO A 491 -35.13 34.27 -14.60
C PRO A 491 -33.79 34.65 -13.94
N LEU A 492 -32.96 33.66 -13.59
CA LEU A 492 -31.65 33.90 -13.00
C LEU A 492 -30.67 34.54 -14.00
N GLY A 493 -30.69 34.12 -15.26
CA GLY A 493 -29.88 34.71 -16.32
C GLY A 493 -30.17 36.20 -16.49
N LYS A 494 -31.47 36.57 -16.53
CA LYS A 494 -31.90 37.98 -16.60
C LYS A 494 -31.42 38.81 -15.40
N LEU A 495 -31.50 38.26 -14.19
CA LEU A 495 -30.99 38.93 -12.98
C LEU A 495 -29.47 39.14 -13.01
N LEU A 496 -28.74 38.24 -13.65
CA LEU A 496 -27.28 38.27 -13.76
C LEU A 496 -26.78 39.00 -15.02
N GLY A 497 -27.68 39.55 -15.85
CA GLY A 497 -27.32 40.22 -17.09
C GLY A 497 -26.75 39.28 -18.16
N MET A 498 -27.07 37.99 -18.10
CA MET A 498 -26.68 36.98 -19.08
C MET A 498 -27.88 36.68 -19.98
N ASP A 499 -27.87 37.22 -21.20
CA ASP A 499 -28.87 36.90 -22.21
C ASP A 499 -28.55 35.56 -22.89
N ALA A 500 -29.60 34.80 -23.21
CA ALA A 500 -29.48 33.52 -23.90
C ALA A 500 -28.96 33.75 -25.32
N THR A 501 -27.65 33.52 -25.52
CA THR A 501 -27.02 33.40 -26.83
C THR A 501 -26.57 31.96 -27.04
#